data_AF-A0A9D4GF39-F1
#
_entry.id   AF-A0A9D4GF39-F1
#
_cell.length_a   1.000
_cell.length_b   1.000
_cell.length_c   1.000
_cell.angle_alpha   90.00
_cell.angle_beta   90.00
_cell.angle_gamma   90.00
#
_symmetry.space_group_name_H-M   'P 1'
#
loop_
_entity.id
_entity.type
_entity.pdbx_description
1 polymer ?
#
loop_
_entity_poly.entity_id
_entity_poly.type
_entity_poly.pdbx_seq_one_letter_code
_entity_poly.pdbx_strand_id
1 'polypeptide(L)'
;MLAGHTRFAPDWYFGNRTVKWRASDAETMQDIATTVRSLSRSGHNIPHLVSDTESPVKFFDWRSHLEASFGNMTSITKYHHFFVFKDEPGVLHCKEYADSTDER
;
A
#
# COMPACT_ATOMS: atom_id res chain seq x y z
N MET A 1 -26.69 -2.23 -11.06
CA MET A 1 -25.22 -2.39 -10.96
C MET A 1 -24.77 -1.43 -9.87
N LEU A 2 -24.38 -1.94 -8.70
CA LEU A 2 -24.09 -1.10 -7.53
C LEU A 2 -22.78 -0.32 -7.77
N ALA A 3 -22.87 1.00 -7.88
CA ALA A 3 -21.72 1.88 -7.95
C ALA A 3 -21.00 1.83 -6.59
N GLY A 4 -19.72 1.43 -6.58
CA GLY A 4 -18.93 1.39 -5.34
C GLY A 4 -17.78 0.38 -5.31
N HIS A 5 -17.71 -0.58 -6.23
CA HIS A 5 -16.56 -1.48 -6.32
C HIS A 5 -15.56 -0.92 -7.32
N THR A 6 -14.65 -0.06 -6.86
CA THR A 6 -13.55 0.47 -7.67
C THR A 6 -12.81 -0.71 -8.29
N ARG A 7 -13.01 -0.97 -9.59
CA ARG A 7 -12.19 -1.91 -10.34
C ARG A 7 -10.87 -1.21 -10.62
N PHE A 8 -9.99 -1.23 -9.63
CA PHE A 8 -8.63 -0.78 -9.81
C PHE A 8 -7.91 -1.82 -10.67
N ALA A 9 -7.26 -1.40 -11.76
CA ALA A 9 -6.58 -2.31 -12.67
C ALA A 9 -5.54 -3.22 -11.96
N PRO A 10 -4.81 -2.74 -10.92
CA PRO A 10 -4.00 -3.61 -10.06
C PRO A 10 -4.76 -4.78 -9.45
N ASP A 11 -5.99 -4.60 -8.96
CA ASP A 11 -6.78 -5.65 -8.31
C ASP A 11 -7.09 -6.80 -9.28
N TRP A 12 -7.31 -6.49 -10.56
CA TRP A 12 -7.48 -7.49 -11.62
C TRP A 12 -6.24 -8.39 -11.77
N TYR A 13 -5.03 -7.82 -11.68
CA TYR A 13 -3.79 -8.58 -11.76
C TYR A 13 -3.50 -9.41 -10.50
N PHE A 14 -4.02 -9.01 -9.33
CA PHE A 14 -3.98 -9.84 -8.11
C PHE A 14 -5.01 -10.97 -8.15
N GLY A 15 -6.25 -10.71 -8.56
CA GLY A 15 -7.31 -11.74 -8.63
C GLY A 15 -6.98 -12.90 -9.58
N ASN A 16 -6.28 -12.64 -10.68
CA ASN A 16 -5.82 -13.69 -11.60
C ASN A 16 -4.73 -14.59 -11.01
N ARG A 17 -3.97 -14.11 -10.02
CA ARG A 17 -2.94 -14.90 -9.34
C ARG A 17 -3.55 -16.00 -8.47
N THR A 18 -4.59 -15.68 -7.71
CA THR A 18 -5.20 -16.61 -6.74
C THR A 18 -5.79 -17.86 -7.39
N VAL A 19 -6.24 -17.79 -8.64
CA VAL A 19 -6.81 -18.94 -9.37
C VAL A 19 -5.74 -19.91 -9.85
N LYS A 20 -4.64 -19.40 -10.42
CA LYS A 20 -3.59 -20.25 -11.00
C LYS A 20 -2.53 -20.68 -10.00
N TRP A 21 -2.30 -19.89 -8.95
CA TRP A 21 -1.46 -20.29 -7.81
C TRP A 21 -2.01 -21.52 -7.08
N ARG A 22 -3.34 -21.63 -6.95
CA ARG A 22 -3.97 -22.83 -6.37
C ARG A 22 -3.75 -24.11 -7.18
N ALA A 23 -3.30 -23.98 -8.42
CA ALA A 23 -3.03 -25.09 -9.33
C ALA A 23 -1.52 -25.22 -9.66
N SER A 24 -0.63 -24.52 -8.95
CA SER A 24 0.81 -24.61 -9.16
C SER A 24 1.48 -25.50 -8.12
N ASP A 25 2.39 -26.37 -8.57
CA ASP A 25 3.25 -27.21 -7.73
C ASP A 25 4.56 -26.48 -7.34
N ALA A 26 4.48 -25.18 -7.05
CA ALA A 26 5.66 -24.37 -6.76
C ALA A 26 6.20 -24.68 -5.35
N GLU A 27 7.39 -25.27 -5.27
CA GLU A 27 8.03 -25.65 -4.00
C GLU A 27 9.19 -24.72 -3.63
N THR A 28 9.79 -24.03 -4.59
CA THR A 28 10.91 -23.09 -4.36
C THR A 28 10.55 -21.64 -4.66
N MET A 29 11.35 -20.70 -4.14
CA MET A 29 11.17 -19.26 -4.41
C MET A 29 11.29 -18.92 -5.89
N GLN A 30 12.15 -19.63 -6.61
CA GLN A 30 12.35 -19.53 -8.04
C GLN A 30 11.11 -20.03 -8.79
N ASP A 31 10.45 -21.08 -8.32
CA ASP A 31 9.20 -21.56 -8.90
C ASP A 31 8.07 -20.55 -8.71
N ILE A 32 8.02 -19.88 -7.56
CA ILE A 32 7.08 -18.78 -7.33
C ILE A 32 7.33 -17.65 -8.33
N ALA A 33 8.57 -17.20 -8.50
CA ALA A 33 8.91 -16.14 -9.45
C ALA A 33 8.55 -16.55 -10.89
N THR A 34 8.86 -17.78 -11.29
CA THR A 34 8.54 -18.32 -12.61
C THR A 34 7.04 -18.38 -12.85
N THR A 35 6.28 -18.81 -11.85
CA THR A 35 4.82 -18.80 -11.87
C THR A 35 4.31 -17.37 -12.04
N VAL A 36 4.73 -16.42 -11.21
CA VAL A 36 4.31 -15.00 -11.30
C VAL A 36 4.59 -14.40 -12.69
N ARG A 37 5.74 -14.72 -13.29
CA ARG A 37 6.10 -14.26 -14.64
C ARG A 37 5.20 -14.88 -15.72
N SER A 38 4.94 -16.18 -15.66
CA SER A 38 4.09 -16.89 -16.64
C SER A 38 2.61 -16.47 -16.57
N LEU A 39 2.16 -15.96 -15.43
CA LEU A 39 0.81 -15.43 -15.24
C LEU A 39 0.55 -14.13 -15.99
N SER A 40 1.59 -13.38 -16.33
CA SER A 40 1.45 -12.09 -17.00
C SER A 40 1.61 -12.23 -18.50
N ARG A 41 0.49 -12.38 -19.23
CA ARG A 41 0.49 -12.44 -20.71
C ARG A 41 1.16 -11.22 -21.38
N SER A 42 1.26 -10.09 -20.68
CA SER A 42 1.77 -8.82 -21.17
C SER A 42 2.88 -8.22 -20.29
N GLY A 43 3.47 -9.00 -19.38
CA GLY A 43 4.61 -8.55 -18.56
C GLY A 43 4.28 -7.54 -17.46
N HIS A 44 3.01 -7.35 -17.09
CA HIS A 44 2.58 -6.47 -16.00
C HIS A 44 3.00 -6.93 -14.60
N ASN A 45 3.23 -8.24 -14.39
CA ASN A 45 3.72 -8.76 -13.11
C ASN A 45 5.21 -9.09 -13.26
N ILE A 46 6.06 -8.31 -12.59
CA ILE A 46 7.50 -8.53 -12.55
C ILE A 46 7.86 -9.03 -11.15
N PRO A 47 8.25 -10.31 -11.00
CA PRO A 47 8.68 -10.84 -9.71
C PRO A 47 10.06 -10.29 -9.36
N HIS A 48 10.22 -9.80 -8.14
CA HIS A 48 11.52 -9.48 -7.54
C HIS A 48 11.73 -10.40 -6.34
N LEU A 49 12.82 -11.16 -6.36
CA LEU A 49 13.19 -12.03 -5.26
C LEU A 49 13.93 -11.22 -4.20
N VAL A 50 13.60 -11.44 -2.92
CA VAL A 50 14.30 -10.76 -1.81
C VAL A 50 15.78 -11.14 -1.77
N SER A 51 16.13 -12.34 -2.25
CA SER A 51 17.51 -12.84 -2.35
C SER A 51 18.22 -12.46 -3.65
N ASP A 52 17.62 -11.64 -4.52
CA ASP A 52 18.26 -11.22 -5.77
C ASP A 52 19.39 -10.22 -5.48
N THR A 53 20.62 -10.59 -5.84
CA THR A 53 21.82 -9.77 -5.66
C THR A 53 21.93 -8.64 -6.70
N GLU A 54 21.32 -8.79 -7.87
CA GLU A 54 21.34 -7.79 -8.95
C GLU A 54 20.29 -6.69 -8.72
N SER A 55 19.14 -7.07 -8.16
CA SER A 55 18.03 -6.14 -7.88
C SER A 55 17.48 -6.32 -6.45
N PRO A 56 18.25 -5.91 -5.42
CA PRO A 56 17.83 -6.09 -4.03
C PRO A 56 16.58 -5.26 -3.73
N VAL A 57 15.58 -5.92 -3.14
CA VAL A 57 14.38 -5.24 -2.61
C VAL A 57 14.79 -4.44 -1.37
N LYS A 58 14.80 -3.11 -1.50
CA LYS A 58 15.12 -2.20 -0.40
C LYS A 58 13.86 -1.92 0.41
N PHE A 59 13.91 -2.28 1.69
CA PHE A 59 12.92 -1.83 2.66
C PHE A 59 13.46 -0.58 3.34
N PHE A 60 12.69 0.50 3.29
CA PHE A 60 13.02 1.74 3.99
C PHE A 60 12.18 1.82 5.25
N ASP A 61 12.84 2.11 6.37
CA ASP A 61 12.15 2.48 7.59
C ASP A 61 11.67 3.93 7.47
N TRP A 62 10.54 4.09 6.78
CA TRP A 62 9.88 5.38 6.63
C TRP A 62 9.48 5.95 7.98
N ARG A 63 9.21 5.12 8.99
CA ARG A 63 8.84 5.62 10.31
C ARG A 63 10.01 6.37 10.92
N SER A 64 11.18 5.74 11.05
CA SER A 64 12.36 6.41 11.59
C SER A 64 12.80 7.60 10.74
N HIS A 65 12.66 7.52 9.41
CA HIS A 65 12.97 8.64 8.53
C HIS A 65 12.04 9.83 8.72
N LEU A 66 10.73 9.58 8.87
CA LEU A 66 9.70 10.60 8.99
C LEU A 66 9.55 11.14 10.43
N GLU A 67 9.94 10.38 11.45
CA GLU A 67 9.94 10.83 12.86
C GLU A 67 10.79 12.10 13.07
N ALA A 68 11.80 12.35 12.23
CA ALA A 68 12.60 13.57 12.28
C ALA A 68 11.83 14.83 11.83
N SER A 69 10.77 14.67 11.03
CA SER A 69 10.01 15.78 10.42
C SER A 69 8.56 15.84 10.88
N PHE A 70 8.00 14.73 11.36
CA PHE A 70 6.58 14.60 11.69
C PHE A 70 6.40 14.08 13.12
N GLY A 71 5.46 14.68 13.84
CA GLY A 71 5.04 14.22 15.16
C GLY A 71 4.08 13.03 15.07
N ASN A 72 4.10 12.16 16.09
CA ASN A 72 3.10 11.11 16.23
C ASN A 72 1.77 11.71 16.67
N MET A 73 0.71 11.45 15.91
CA MET A 73 -0.65 11.84 16.29
C MET A 73 -1.29 10.74 17.14
N THR A 74 -1.55 11.04 18.41
CA THR A 74 -2.33 10.15 19.28
C THR A 74 -3.80 10.15 18.87
N SER A 75 -4.47 8.99 18.92
CA SER A 75 -5.93 8.88 18.72
C SER A 75 -6.43 9.24 17.32
N ILE A 76 -5.67 8.97 16.26
CA ILE A 76 -6.09 9.25 14.86
C ILE A 76 -7.46 8.65 14.51
N THR A 77 -7.82 7.51 15.10
CA THR A 77 -9.12 6.84 14.88
C THR A 77 -10.31 7.58 15.48
N LYS A 78 -10.07 8.52 16.41
CA LYS A 78 -11.11 9.33 17.04
C LYS A 78 -11.58 10.44 16.09
N TYR A 79 -10.70 10.97 15.24
CA TYR A 79 -11.01 12.11 14.39
C TYR A 79 -11.58 11.64 13.04
N HIS A 80 -12.58 12.36 12.55
CA HIS A 80 -13.24 12.09 11.27
C HIS A 80 -12.94 13.15 10.20
N HIS A 81 -12.43 14.31 10.61
CA HIS A 81 -12.09 15.41 9.73
C HIS A 81 -10.66 15.85 9.96
N PHE A 82 -9.92 16.04 8.88
CA PHE A 82 -8.52 16.45 8.86
C PHE A 82 -8.35 17.62 7.89
N PHE A 83 -7.73 18.69 8.34
CA PHE A 83 -7.51 19.90 7.57
C PHE A 83 -6.04 20.27 7.61
N VAL A 84 -5.54 20.68 6.45
CA VAL A 84 -4.18 21.23 6.30
C VAL A 84 -4.34 22.58 5.63
N PHE A 85 -3.81 23.61 6.27
CA PHE A 85 -3.86 24.97 5.73
C PHE A 85 -2.56 25.30 5.01
N LYS A 86 -2.67 26.06 3.92
CA LYS A 86 -1.50 26.51 3.15
C LYS A 86 -0.60 27.43 3.97
N ASP A 87 -1.21 28.22 4.86
CA ASP A 87 -0.52 29.23 5.66
C ASP A 87 0.22 28.62 6.87
N GLU A 88 -0.09 27.37 7.23
CA GLU A 88 0.53 26.62 8.33
C GLU A 88 0.97 25.21 7.87
N PRO A 89 1.98 25.11 6.99
CA PRO A 89 2.46 23.82 6.52
C PRO A 89 3.03 22.99 7.67
N GLY A 90 2.58 21.74 7.79
CA GLY A 90 3.02 20.81 8.84
C GLY A 90 2.12 20.76 10.08
N VAL A 91 1.09 21.62 10.17
CA VAL A 91 0.06 21.54 11.20
C VAL A 91 -1.18 20.83 10.65
N LEU A 92 -1.61 19.78 11.34
CA LEU A 92 -2.81 19.01 11.00
C LEU A 92 -3.93 19.37 11.98
N HIS A 93 -4.96 20.04 11.49
CA HIS A 93 -6.12 20.38 12.31
C HIS A 93 -7.16 19.25 12.20
N CYS A 94 -7.72 18.83 13.32
CA CYS A 94 -8.55 17.63 13.42
C CYS A 94 -9.88 17.92 14.12
N LYS A 95 -10.97 17.26 13.70
CA LYS A 95 -12.26 17.28 14.40
C LYS A 95 -12.83 15.88 14.57
N GLU A 96 -13.46 15.66 15.72
CA GLU A 96 -14.22 14.44 15.99
C GLU A 96 -15.50 14.42 15.16
N TYR A 97 -16.35 15.44 15.28
CA TYR A 97 -17.56 15.62 14.47
C TYR A 97 -17.56 16.99 13.78
N ALA A 98 -18.45 17.18 12.80
CA ALA A 98 -18.55 18.44 12.05
C ALA A 98 -18.82 19.66 12.95
N ASP A 99 -19.55 19.45 14.05
CA ASP A 99 -19.92 20.49 15.03
C ASP A 99 -18.90 20.63 16.18
N SER A 100 -17.87 19.78 16.20
CA SER A 100 -16.85 19.80 17.24
C SER A 100 -15.83 20.92 17.01
N THR A 101 -15.21 21.37 18.12
CA THR A 101 -14.11 22.32 18.10
C THR A 101 -12.88 21.72 17.42
N ASP A 102 -12.15 22.55 16.67
CA ASP A 102 -10.87 22.19 16.07
C ASP A 102 -9.80 21.88 17.14
N GLU A 103 -9.16 20.73 17.00
CA GLU A 103 -7.98 20.33 17.78
C GLU A 103 -6.73 20.31 16.87
N ARG A 104 -5.56 20.62 17.45
CA ARG A 104 -4.26 20.65 16.76
C ARG A 104 -3.39 19.46 17.13
#